data_AF-A0A7V0J385-F1
#
_entry.id   AF-A0A7V0J385-F1
#
_cell.length_a   1.000
_cell.length_b   1.000
_cell.length_c   1.000
_cell.angle_alpha   90.00
_cell.angle_beta   90.00
_cell.angle_gamma   90.00
#
_symmetry.space_group_name_H-M   'P 1'
#
loop_
_entity.id
_entity.type
_entity.pdbx_description
1 polymer ?
#
loop_
_entity_poly.entity_id
_entity_poly.type
_entity_poly.pdbx_seq_one_letter_code
_entity_poly.pdbx_strand_id
1 'polypeptide(L)'
;MADDDMGLDDLVAELAEVQQRLLELPSNAFAERFELQKRQDILREQTARFARDWDLDRSSEDLLTELASLRERLGQLDRQKIDVVTQGGAGTAAPASDGWGAVQLNQAMDAAQGAGDLHARIGRIKAIFTDRGSDPDGE
;
A
#
# COMPACT_ATOMS: atom_id res chain seq x y z
N MET A 1 -15.20 12.36 28.01
CA MET A 1 -13.75 12.63 28.05
C MET A 1 -13.35 12.81 26.60
N ALA A 2 -12.68 13.91 26.28
CA ALA A 2 -12.54 14.43 24.93
C ALA A 2 -11.90 13.39 23.98
N ASP A 3 -12.63 13.02 22.93
CA ASP A 3 -12.02 12.61 21.66
C ASP A 3 -11.35 13.88 21.11
N ASP A 4 -10.17 14.21 21.62
CA ASP A 4 -9.32 15.21 20.97
C ASP A 4 -8.84 14.58 19.66
N ASP A 5 -9.42 15.03 18.55
CA ASP A 5 -8.91 14.72 17.21
C ASP A 5 -7.44 15.14 17.16
N MET A 6 -6.56 14.17 17.32
CA MET A 6 -5.12 14.33 17.25
C MET A 6 -4.74 14.77 15.84
N GLY A 7 -3.89 15.79 15.72
CA GLY A 7 -3.40 16.25 14.42
C GLY A 7 -2.58 15.17 13.70
N LEU A 8 -2.48 15.25 12.37
CA LEU A 8 -1.71 14.28 11.58
C LEU A 8 -0.27 14.13 12.06
N ASP A 9 0.40 15.24 12.40
CA ASP A 9 1.79 15.22 12.86
C ASP A 9 1.92 14.48 14.21
N ASP A 10 0.96 14.68 15.11
CA ASP A 10 0.91 14.00 16.40
C ASP A 10 0.62 12.50 16.24
N LEU A 11 -0.29 12.13 15.33
CA LEU A 11 -0.57 10.73 14.98
C LEU A 11 0.67 10.01 14.43
N VAL A 12 1.40 10.67 13.54
CA VAL A 12 2.64 10.12 12.95
C VAL A 12 3.71 9.96 14.02
N ALA A 13 3.87 10.96 14.90
CA ALA A 13 4.81 10.89 16.01
C ALA A 13 4.48 9.74 16.97
N GLU A 14 3.21 9.59 17.33
CA GLU A 14 2.77 8.52 18.23
C GLU A 14 2.90 7.14 17.59
N LEU A 15 2.59 7.01 16.30
CA LEU A 15 2.77 5.75 15.57
C LEU A 15 4.24 5.34 15.54
N ALA A 16 5.16 6.29 15.31
CA ALA A 16 6.59 6.04 15.33
C ALA A 16 7.07 5.61 16.73
N GLU A 17 6.54 6.24 17.79
CA GLU A 17 6.86 5.87 19.17
C GLU A 17 6.36 4.44 19.50
N VAL A 18 5.13 4.09 19.13
CA VAL A 18 4.58 2.75 19.33
C VAL A 18 5.39 1.70 18.58
N GLN A 19 5.82 2.00 17.34
CA GLN A 19 6.71 1.12 16.57
C GLN A 19 8.04 0.91 17.27
N GLN A 20 8.67 1.97 17.76
CA GLN A 20 9.94 1.88 18.48
C GLN A 20 9.80 0.99 19.72
N ARG A 21 8.76 1.19 20.52
CA ARG A 21 8.49 0.36 21.71
C ARG A 21 8.25 -1.11 21.35
N LEU A 22 7.53 -1.39 20.26
CA LEU A 22 7.31 -2.77 19.79
C LEU A 22 8.62 -3.47 19.39
N LEU A 23 9.59 -2.73 18.84
CA LEU A 23 10.90 -3.24 18.46
C LEU A 23 11.80 -3.51 19.68
N GLU A 24 11.70 -2.67 20.70
CA GLU A 24 12.50 -2.78 21.93
C GLU A 24 11.95 -3.84 22.90
N LEU A 25 10.68 -4.22 22.77
CA LEU A 25 10.05 -5.20 23.63
C LEU A 25 10.72 -6.57 23.56
N PRO A 26 11.04 -7.20 24.71
CA PRO A 26 11.53 -8.56 24.73
C PRO A 26 10.45 -9.53 24.20
N SER A 27 10.89 -10.67 23.67
CA SER A 27 10.01 -11.64 23.02
C SER A 27 8.97 -12.26 23.96
N ASN A 28 9.22 -12.26 25.27
CA ASN A 28 8.34 -12.82 26.29
C ASN A 28 7.30 -11.81 26.85
N ALA A 29 7.36 -10.53 26.47
CA ALA A 29 6.41 -9.51 26.90
C ALA A 29 5.14 -9.51 26.05
N PHE A 30 4.42 -10.63 26.04
CA PHE A 30 3.24 -10.84 25.18
C PHE A 30 2.11 -9.83 25.45
N ALA A 31 1.75 -9.62 26.71
CA ALA A 31 0.63 -8.74 27.07
C ALA A 31 0.90 -7.28 26.64
N GLU A 32 2.12 -6.80 26.85
CA GLU A 32 2.51 -5.44 26.47
C GLU A 32 2.59 -5.28 24.94
N ARG A 33 3.10 -6.29 24.24
CA ARG A 33 3.10 -6.32 22.78
C ARG A 33 1.70 -6.26 22.21
N PHE A 34 0.76 -7.00 22.77
CA PHE A 34 -0.63 -7.03 22.32
C PHE A 34 -1.31 -5.67 22.48
N GLU A 35 -1.12 -4.99 23.62
CA GLU A 35 -1.69 -3.66 23.84
C GLU A 35 -1.08 -2.60 22.92
N LEU A 36 0.24 -2.66 22.67
CA LEU A 36 0.88 -1.78 21.69
C LEU A 36 0.42 -2.06 20.26
N GLN A 37 0.18 -3.32 19.89
CA GLN A 37 -0.38 -3.67 18.57
C GLN A 37 -1.79 -3.12 18.38
N LYS A 38 -2.66 -3.25 19.38
CA LYS A 38 -3.99 -2.60 19.34
C LYS A 38 -3.88 -1.09 19.16
N ARG A 39 -2.98 -0.45 19.91
CA ARG A 39 -2.77 1.01 19.81
C ARG A 39 -2.26 1.38 18.42
N GLN A 40 -1.32 0.62 17.88
CA GLN A 40 -0.83 0.78 16.52
C GLN A 40 -1.97 0.67 15.48
N ASP A 41 -2.87 -0.30 15.64
CA ASP A 41 -3.99 -0.49 14.71
C ASP A 41 -4.97 0.69 14.76
N ILE A 42 -5.26 1.22 15.96
CA ILE A 42 -6.08 2.43 16.13
C ILE A 42 -5.43 3.64 15.44
N LEU A 43 -4.13 3.88 15.69
CA LEU A 43 -3.39 4.99 15.09
C LEU A 43 -3.32 4.88 13.56
N ARG A 44 -3.14 3.67 13.04
CA ARG A 44 -3.19 3.40 11.60
C ARG A 44 -4.56 3.72 11.01
N GLU A 45 -5.64 3.34 11.70
CA GLU A 45 -7.00 3.65 11.26
C GLU A 45 -7.25 5.16 11.24
N GLN A 46 -6.82 5.89 12.26
CA GLN A 46 -6.92 7.36 12.32
C GLN A 46 -6.10 8.03 11.22
N THR A 47 -4.87 7.58 10.98
CA THR A 47 -4.03 8.08 9.87
C THR A 47 -4.68 7.81 8.51
N ALA A 48 -5.30 6.63 8.34
CA ALA A 48 -6.00 6.28 7.11
C ALA A 48 -7.24 7.16 6.86
N ARG A 49 -7.93 7.60 7.93
CA ARG A 49 -9.04 8.58 7.83
C ARG A 49 -8.53 9.93 7.34
N PHE A 50 -7.46 10.47 7.92
CA PHE A 50 -6.83 11.71 7.44
C PHE A 50 -6.46 11.64 5.95
N ALA A 51 -5.85 10.53 5.52
CA ALA A 51 -5.49 10.35 4.11
C ALA A 51 -6.73 10.30 3.20
N ARG A 52 -7.83 9.68 3.65
CA ARG A 52 -9.10 9.64 2.92
C ARG A 52 -9.74 11.02 2.84
N ASP A 53 -9.82 11.74 3.95
CA ASP A 53 -10.46 13.06 4.01
C ASP A 53 -9.68 14.05 3.13
N TRP A 54 -8.35 14.00 3.20
CA TRP A 54 -7.50 14.78 2.29
C TRP A 54 -7.74 14.46 0.82
N ASP A 55 -7.90 13.18 0.45
CA ASP A 55 -8.22 12.84 -0.94
C ASP A 55 -9.64 13.27 -1.35
N LEU A 56 -10.60 13.25 -0.43
CA LEU A 56 -11.97 13.71 -0.69
C LEU A 56 -12.02 15.23 -0.96
N ASP A 57 -11.13 15.99 -0.35
CA ASP A 57 -11.00 17.45 -0.56
C ASP A 57 -10.27 17.81 -1.86
N ARG A 58 -9.59 16.85 -2.50
CA ARG A 58 -8.84 17.11 -3.74
C ARG A 58 -9.73 17.25 -4.96
N SER A 59 -9.29 18.10 -5.89
CA SER A 59 -9.96 18.28 -7.16
C SER A 59 -9.95 16.98 -7.99
N SER A 60 -10.97 16.80 -8.84
CA SER A 60 -11.00 15.67 -9.77
C SER A 60 -9.82 15.71 -10.75
N GLU A 61 -9.32 16.88 -11.13
CA GLU A 61 -8.15 17.03 -12.01
C GLU A 61 -6.86 16.50 -11.36
N ASP A 62 -6.64 16.83 -10.08
CA ASP A 62 -5.48 16.35 -9.33
C ASP A 62 -5.52 14.83 -9.17
N LEU A 63 -6.70 14.27 -8.90
CA LEU A 63 -6.88 12.83 -8.75
C LEU A 63 -6.73 12.09 -10.08
N LEU A 64 -7.21 12.65 -11.20
CA LEU A 64 -7.00 12.07 -12.54
C LEU A 64 -5.52 12.11 -12.94
N THR A 65 -4.83 13.21 -12.65
CA THR A 65 -3.39 13.35 -12.90
C THR A 65 -2.59 12.31 -12.12
N GLU A 66 -2.91 12.14 -10.83
CA GLU A 66 -2.28 11.09 -10.02
C GLU A 66 -2.60 9.69 -10.59
N LEU A 67 -3.86 9.41 -10.91
CA LEU A 67 -4.29 8.14 -11.46
C LEU A 67 -3.54 7.77 -12.75
N ALA A 68 -3.33 8.74 -13.65
CA ALA A 68 -2.53 8.57 -14.86
C ALA A 68 -1.08 8.22 -14.52
N SER A 69 -0.46 8.95 -13.59
CA SER A 69 0.92 8.69 -13.17
C SER A 69 1.10 7.31 -12.53
N LEU A 70 0.11 6.85 -11.74
CA LEU A 70 0.14 5.54 -11.10
C LEU A 70 0.00 4.40 -12.12
N ARG A 71 -0.89 4.56 -13.10
CA ARG A 71 -1.04 3.60 -14.22
C ARG A 71 0.25 3.51 -15.04
N GLU A 72 0.91 4.64 -15.29
CA GLU A 72 2.19 4.65 -16.01
C GLU A 72 3.27 3.88 -15.24
N ARG A 73 3.41 4.15 -13.93
CA ARG A 73 4.37 3.44 -13.06
C ARG A 73 4.10 1.94 -13.02
N LEU A 74 2.82 1.55 -12.91
CA LEU A 74 2.44 0.15 -12.95
C LEU A 74 2.83 -0.51 -14.29
N GLY A 75 2.55 0.14 -15.42
CA GLY A 75 2.98 -0.34 -16.73
C GLY A 75 4.51 -0.38 -16.92
N GLN A 76 5.26 0.47 -16.22
CA GLN A 76 6.73 0.39 -16.18
C GLN A 76 7.20 -0.84 -15.40
N LEU A 77 6.60 -1.15 -14.25
CA LEU A 77 6.90 -2.36 -13.47
C LEU A 77 6.57 -3.63 -14.26
N ASP A 78 5.42 -3.67 -14.94
CA ASP A 78 5.03 -4.80 -15.78
C ASP A 78 6.06 -5.06 -16.91
N ARG A 79 6.57 -4.00 -17.55
CA ARG A 79 7.63 -4.12 -18.55
C ARG A 79 8.95 -4.63 -17.94
N GLN A 80 9.35 -4.10 -16.79
CA GLN A 80 10.56 -4.55 -16.09
C GLN A 80 10.47 -6.03 -15.70
N LYS A 81 9.29 -6.50 -15.27
CA LYS A 81 9.04 -7.91 -14.97
C LYS A 81 9.20 -8.79 -16.20
N ILE A 82 8.64 -8.38 -17.35
CA ILE A 82 8.82 -9.09 -18.63
C ILE A 82 10.29 -9.14 -19.03
N ASP A 83 11.04 -8.04 -18.87
CA ASP A 83 12.47 -7.98 -19.17
C ASP A 83 13.29 -8.94 -18.28
N VAL A 84 13.00 -9.00 -16.98
CA VAL A 84 13.66 -9.94 -16.05
C VAL A 84 13.35 -11.39 -16.42
N VAL A 85 12.09 -11.71 -16.75
CA VAL A 85 11.69 -13.08 -17.14
C VAL A 85 12.33 -13.48 -18.47
N THR A 86 12.36 -12.59 -19.47
CA THR A 86 12.97 -12.86 -20.78
C THR A 86 14.49 -13.00 -20.70
N GLN A 87 15.18 -12.21 -19.85
CA GLN A 87 16.61 -12.35 -19.60
C GLN A 87 16.95 -13.58 -18.74
N GLY A 88 16.14 -13.92 -17.74
CA GLY A 88 16.30 -15.12 -16.92
C GLY A 88 16.05 -16.43 -17.70
N GLY A 89 15.19 -16.38 -18.73
CA GLY A 89 14.93 -17.50 -19.63
C GLY A 89 16.06 -17.82 -20.62
N ALA A 90 17.01 -16.89 -20.82
CA ALA A 90 18.13 -17.07 -21.76
C ALA A 90 19.35 -17.78 -21.16
N GLY A 91 19.36 -18.08 -19.86
CA GLY A 91 20.58 -18.54 -19.16
C GLY A 91 20.47 -19.78 -18.27
N THR A 92 19.29 -20.16 -17.76
CA THR A 92 19.18 -21.32 -16.87
C THR A 92 17.87 -22.08 -17.09
N ALA A 93 17.97 -23.23 -17.75
CA ALA A 93 16.92 -24.25 -17.73
C ALA A 93 16.83 -24.82 -16.29
N ALA A 94 16.00 -24.22 -15.45
CA ALA A 94 15.46 -24.89 -14.28
C ALA A 94 14.18 -25.65 -14.70
N PRO A 95 13.97 -26.88 -14.21
CA PRO A 95 12.89 -27.74 -14.67
C PRO A 95 11.54 -27.10 -14.34
N ALA A 96 10.58 -27.32 -15.24
CA ALA A 96 9.18 -27.03 -15.05
C ALA A 96 8.72 -27.53 -13.67
N SER A 97 8.67 -26.62 -12.70
CA SER A 97 7.91 -26.81 -11.48
C SER A 97 6.58 -26.14 -11.73
N ASP A 98 5.50 -26.87 -11.43
CA ASP A 98 4.10 -26.55 -11.70
C ASP A 98 3.81 -25.05 -11.61
N GLY A 99 2.92 -24.55 -12.49
CA GLY A 99 2.61 -23.11 -12.64
C GLY A 99 2.33 -22.33 -11.34
N TRP A 100 2.07 -23.03 -10.23
CA TRP A 100 2.11 -22.50 -8.86
C TRP A 100 3.42 -21.79 -8.46
N GLY A 101 4.59 -22.33 -8.84
CA GLY A 101 5.89 -21.72 -8.54
C GLY A 101 6.11 -20.40 -9.29
N ALA A 102 5.70 -20.34 -10.55
CA ALA A 102 5.74 -19.11 -11.35
C ALA A 102 4.77 -18.03 -10.83
N VAL A 103 3.60 -18.44 -10.32
CA VAL A 103 2.62 -17.52 -9.70
C VAL A 103 3.17 -16.94 -8.40
N GLN A 104 3.77 -17.75 -7.52
CA GLN A 104 4.38 -17.25 -6.28
C GLN A 104 5.56 -16.31 -6.53
N LEU A 105 6.40 -16.62 -7.52
CA LEU A 105 7.52 -15.75 -7.91
C LEU A 105 7.00 -14.38 -8.39
N ASN A 106 5.97 -14.38 -9.25
CA ASN A 106 5.33 -13.17 -9.74
C ASN A 106 4.73 -12.33 -8.60
N GLN A 107 4.02 -12.96 -7.66
CA GLN A 107 3.45 -12.27 -6.50
C GLN A 107 4.53 -11.68 -5.58
N ALA A 108 5.63 -12.41 -5.36
CA ALA A 108 6.76 -11.93 -4.57
C ALA A 108 7.49 -10.76 -5.25
N MET A 109 7.63 -10.80 -6.58
CA MET A 109 8.19 -9.69 -7.36
C MET A 109 7.27 -8.47 -7.34
N ASP A 110 5.97 -8.65 -7.50
CA ASP A 110 4.97 -7.57 -7.44
C ASP A 110 4.97 -6.89 -6.06
N ALA A 111 5.09 -7.67 -4.99
CA ALA A 111 5.22 -7.16 -3.63
C ALA A 111 6.56 -6.42 -3.41
N ALA A 112 7.68 -6.98 -3.89
CA ALA A 112 9.01 -6.38 -3.73
C ALA A 112 9.20 -5.10 -4.55
N GLN A 113 8.51 -4.97 -5.68
CA GLN A 113 8.58 -3.80 -6.57
C GLN A 113 7.51 -2.74 -6.27
N GLY A 114 6.67 -2.96 -5.25
CA GLY A 114 5.66 -1.99 -4.81
C GLY A 114 4.40 -1.92 -5.68
N ALA A 115 4.17 -2.90 -6.57
CA ALA A 115 2.98 -2.94 -7.42
C ALA A 115 1.68 -3.06 -6.60
N GLY A 116 1.73 -3.78 -5.47
CA GLY A 116 0.60 -3.89 -4.53
C GLY A 116 0.14 -2.53 -3.98
N ASP A 117 1.08 -1.66 -3.62
CA ASP A 117 0.77 -0.32 -3.11
C ASP A 117 0.19 0.58 -4.19
N LEU A 118 0.71 0.48 -5.43
CA LEU A 118 0.17 1.18 -6.59
C LEU A 118 -1.27 0.74 -6.88
N HIS A 119 -1.55 -0.56 -6.88
CA HIS A 119 -2.90 -1.09 -7.06
C HIS A 119 -3.86 -0.60 -5.97
N ALA A 120 -3.43 -0.63 -4.70
CA ALA A 120 -4.24 -0.14 -3.60
C ALA A 120 -4.56 1.35 -3.74
N ARG A 121 -3.59 2.17 -4.16
CA ARG A 121 -3.79 3.61 -4.38
C ARG A 121 -4.72 3.90 -5.56
N ILE A 122 -4.53 3.20 -6.69
CA ILE A 122 -5.43 3.28 -7.86
C ILE A 122 -6.86 2.95 -7.42
N GLY A 123 -7.05 1.86 -6.67
CA GLY A 123 -8.36 1.45 -6.16
C GLY A 123 -9.03 2.52 -5.27
N ARG A 124 -8.26 3.15 -4.37
CA ARG A 124 -8.78 4.25 -3.52
C ARG A 124 -9.22 5.46 -4.33
N ILE A 125 -8.41 5.92 -5.29
CA ILE A 125 -8.79 7.04 -6.15
C ILE A 125 -10.05 6.70 -6.94
N LYS A 126 -10.14 5.49 -7.51
CA LYS A 126 -11.34 5.05 -8.23
C LYS A 126 -12.60 5.06 -7.36
N ALA A 127 -12.49 4.57 -6.13
CA ALA A 127 -13.61 4.59 -5.18
C ALA A 127 -14.12 6.02 -4.91
N ILE A 128 -13.22 7.02 -4.84
CA ILE A 128 -13.61 8.42 -4.68
C ILE A 128 -14.43 8.93 -5.87
N PHE A 129 -14.03 8.58 -7.10
CA PHE A 129 -14.82 8.96 -8.28
C PHE A 129 -16.19 8.27 -8.29
N THR A 130 -16.25 6.98 -7.92
CA THR A 130 -17.51 6.25 -7.74
C THR A 130 -18.41 6.94 -6.71
N ASP A 131 -17.86 7.32 -5.55
CA ASP A 131 -18.59 8.03 -4.48
C ASP A 131 -19.09 9.40 -4.96
N ARG A 132 -18.35 10.07 -5.86
CA ARG A 132 -18.74 11.33 -6.52
C ARG A 132 -19.74 11.15 -7.67
N GLY A 133 -20.11 9.91 -8.03
CA GLY A 133 -21.01 9.62 -9.15
C GLY A 133 -20.38 9.84 -10.54
N SER A 134 -19.06 9.68 -10.64
CA SER A 134 -18.27 9.92 -11.85
C SER A 134 -17.39 8.71 -12.18
N ASP A 135 -17.12 8.47 -13.47
CA ASP A 135 -16.26 7.38 -13.91
C ASP A 135 -14.82 7.89 -14.17
N PRO A 136 -13.81 7.42 -13.43
CA PRO A 136 -12.40 7.81 -13.64
C PRO A 136 -11.72 7.07 -14.81
N ASP A 137 -12.39 6.07 -15.39
CA ASP A 137 -11.96 5.34 -16.59
C ASP A 137 -12.68 5.84 -17.86
N GLY A 138 -13.53 6.86 -17.74
CA GLY A 138 -14.61 7.20 -18.67
C GLY A 138 -14.34 7.05 -20.17
N GLU A 139 -15.36 6.53 -20.85
CA GLU A 139 -15.84 7.11 -22.12
C GLU A 139 -16.74 8.32 -21.84
#